data_AF-A0A923S8A7-F1
#
_entry.id   AF-A0A923S8A7-F1
#
_cell.length_a   1.000
_cell.length_b   1.000
_cell.length_c   1.000
_cell.angle_alpha   90.00
_cell.angle_beta   90.00
_cell.angle_gamma   90.00
#
_symmetry.space_group_name_H-M   'P 1'
#
loop_
_entity.id
_entity.type
_entity.pdbx_description
1 polymer ?
#
loop_
_entity_poly.entity_id
_entity_poly.type
_entity_poly.pdbx_seq_one_letter_code
_entity_poly.pdbx_strand_id
1 'polypeptide(L)'
;MENNIRLGKISAVDYAAGTVRVVYHEKDDAVTAPIPLISSEYFMPEVDDMVMVLHLSNGTEAGVVLGRPWSEKNKPPEGSKGLYRKDLARSPGEAMIRYKDGTMTIKAAKLVIDGTVTVSGDVTAGGVSLDNHTHTDSMGGGTSGPS
;
A
#
# COMPACT_ATOMS: atom_id res chain seq x y z
N MET A 1 1.75 -35.58 2.96
CA MET A 1 0.99 -34.35 2.66
C MET A 1 1.73 -33.61 1.59
N GLU A 2 1.04 -33.21 0.52
CA GLU A 2 1.65 -32.36 -0.51
C GLU A 2 1.82 -30.94 0.05
N ASN A 3 3.07 -30.49 0.20
CA ASN A 3 3.38 -29.13 0.64
C ASN A 3 3.28 -28.17 -0.54
N ASN A 4 2.05 -27.94 -0.99
CA ASN A 4 1.69 -27.03 -2.10
C ASN A 4 1.65 -25.57 -1.65
N ILE A 5 1.66 -25.28 -0.34
CA ILE A 5 1.76 -23.92 0.21
C ILE A 5 3.02 -23.84 1.07
N ARG A 6 3.85 -22.81 0.86
CA ARG A 6 5.13 -22.63 1.58
C ARG A 6 5.38 -21.18 1.95
N LEU A 7 6.18 -20.99 3.00
CA LEU A 7 6.83 -19.73 3.29
C LEU A 7 8.27 -19.79 2.78
N GLY A 8 8.71 -18.73 2.09
CA GLY A 8 10.08 -18.59 1.62
C GLY A 8 10.51 -17.14 1.64
N LYS A 9 11.78 -16.88 1.34
CA LYS A 9 12.31 -15.52 1.23
C LYS A 9 12.52 -15.13 -0.22
N ILE A 10 12.25 -13.88 -0.56
CA ILE A 10 12.62 -13.34 -1.88
C ILE A 10 14.14 -13.35 -2.03
N SER A 11 14.64 -13.96 -3.11
CA SER A 11 16.06 -13.96 -3.46
C SER A 11 16.38 -13.05 -4.65
N ALA A 12 15.41 -12.79 -5.52
CA ALA A 12 15.54 -11.83 -6.62
C ALA A 12 14.17 -11.29 -7.06
N VAL A 13 14.17 -10.09 -7.64
CA VAL A 13 12.97 -9.41 -8.15
C VAL A 13 13.21 -8.96 -9.58
N ASP A 14 12.26 -9.27 -10.47
CA ASP A 14 12.16 -8.68 -11.80
C ASP A 14 10.91 -7.80 -11.85
N TYR A 15 11.14 -6.49 -11.69
CA TYR A 15 10.08 -5.49 -11.69
C TYR A 15 9.38 -5.36 -13.04
N ALA A 16 10.12 -5.51 -14.14
CA ALA A 16 9.55 -5.36 -15.49
C ALA A 16 8.63 -6.53 -15.83
N ALA A 17 9.00 -7.75 -15.42
CA ALA A 17 8.20 -8.94 -15.66
C ALA A 17 7.12 -9.18 -14.59
N GLY A 18 7.16 -8.48 -13.45
CA GLY A 18 6.26 -8.75 -12.32
C GLY A 18 6.50 -10.13 -11.68
N THR A 19 7.76 -10.60 -11.69
CA THR A 19 8.14 -11.92 -11.18
C THR A 19 9.20 -11.83 -10.10
N VAL A 20 9.31 -12.89 -9.30
CA VAL A 20 10.33 -13.02 -8.26
C VAL A 20 10.90 -14.43 -8.23
N ARG A 21 12.06 -14.58 -7.60
CA ARG A 21 12.59 -15.88 -7.17
C ARG A 21 12.48 -15.98 -5.66
N VAL A 22 12.15 -17.18 -5.18
CA VAL A 22 12.01 -17.46 -3.75
C VAL A 22 13.00 -18.55 -3.35
N VAL A 23 13.75 -18.32 -2.27
CA VAL A 23 14.64 -19.30 -1.64
C VAL A 23 13.95 -19.96 -0.45
N TYR A 24 14.13 -21.27 -0.32
CA TYR A 24 13.63 -22.09 0.77
C TYR A 24 14.80 -22.69 1.56
N HIS A 25 15.22 -22.03 2.64
CA HIS A 25 16.35 -22.50 3.48
C HIS A 25 16.12 -23.89 4.11
N GLU A 26 14.87 -24.26 4.38
CA GLU A 26 14.52 -25.58 4.90
C GLU A 26 14.62 -26.70 3.84
N LYS A 27 14.95 -26.34 2.58
CA LYS A 27 15.09 -27.25 1.45
C LYS A 27 16.44 -27.10 0.75
N ASP A 28 17.52 -27.11 1.53
CA ASP A 28 18.89 -27.05 0.98
C ASP A 28 19.11 -25.82 0.08
N ASP A 29 18.57 -24.68 0.54
CA ASP A 29 18.60 -23.40 -0.19
C ASP A 29 18.03 -23.47 -1.62
N ALA A 30 17.08 -24.38 -1.89
CA ALA A 30 16.40 -24.47 -3.18
C ALA A 30 15.74 -23.14 -3.58
N VAL A 31 15.96 -22.73 -4.82
CA VAL A 31 15.44 -21.49 -5.41
C VAL A 31 14.43 -21.80 -6.50
N THR A 32 13.30 -21.10 -6.53
CA THR A 32 12.31 -21.25 -7.60
C THR A 32 12.83 -20.74 -8.96
N ALA A 33 12.18 -21.18 -10.03
CA ALA A 33 12.17 -20.40 -11.28
C ALA A 33 11.51 -19.02 -11.02
N PRO A 34 11.65 -18.04 -11.93
CA PRO A 34 10.87 -16.82 -11.85
C PRO A 34 9.37 -17.13 -11.81
N ILE A 35 8.70 -16.74 -10.73
CA ILE A 35 7.28 -16.96 -10.51
C ILE A 35 6.54 -15.61 -10.36
N PRO A 36 5.32 -15.47 -10.90
CA PRO A 36 4.59 -14.22 -10.88
C PRO A 36 3.99 -13.88 -9.51
N LEU A 37 3.76 -12.59 -9.30
CA LEU A 37 2.83 -12.09 -8.29
C LEU A 37 1.42 -11.96 -8.87
N ILE A 38 0.43 -11.77 -7.99
CA ILE A 38 -0.94 -11.49 -8.40
C ILE A 38 -1.02 -10.08 -9.03
N SER A 39 -1.53 -10.00 -10.25
CA SER A 39 -1.54 -8.77 -11.05
C SER A 39 -2.58 -7.72 -10.62
N SER A 40 -3.46 -8.03 -9.66
CA SER A 40 -4.43 -7.07 -9.13
C SER A 40 -3.79 -5.94 -8.32
N GLU A 41 -2.51 -6.08 -7.95
CA GLU A 41 -1.78 -5.09 -7.16
C GLU A 41 -0.29 -5.07 -7.52
N TYR A 42 0.20 -3.91 -7.96
CA TYR A 42 1.62 -3.69 -8.18
C TYR A 42 2.29 -3.18 -6.89
N PHE A 43 2.54 -4.10 -5.95
CA PHE A 43 3.28 -3.82 -4.72
C PHE A 43 4.35 -4.89 -4.50
N MET A 44 5.41 -4.78 -5.30
CA MET A 44 6.48 -5.76 -5.37
C MET A 44 7.25 -5.83 -4.02
N PRO A 45 7.58 -7.04 -3.54
CA PRO A 45 8.40 -7.21 -2.34
C PRO A 45 9.87 -6.85 -2.62
N GLU A 46 10.66 -6.81 -1.57
CA GLU A 46 12.11 -6.63 -1.60
C GLU A 46 12.81 -7.97 -1.37
N VAL A 47 14.09 -8.06 -1.74
CA VAL A 47 14.94 -9.18 -1.34
C VAL A 47 14.90 -9.35 0.18
N ASP A 48 14.96 -10.60 0.64
CA ASP A 48 14.81 -11.05 2.03
C ASP A 48 13.39 -10.98 2.61
N ASP A 49 12.40 -10.45 1.89
CA ASP A 49 11.01 -10.51 2.36
C ASP A 49 10.51 -11.93 2.48
N MET A 50 9.86 -12.23 3.60
CA MET A 50 9.12 -13.47 3.77
C MET A 50 7.79 -13.39 3.02
N VAL A 51 7.56 -14.37 2.15
CA VAL A 51 6.35 -14.46 1.31
C VAL A 51 5.72 -15.84 1.38
N MET A 52 4.40 -15.87 1.18
CA MET A 52 3.65 -17.10 0.99
C MET A 52 3.54 -17.44 -0.50
N VAL A 53 3.89 -18.67 -0.83
CA VAL A 53 3.91 -19.19 -2.20
C VAL A 53 2.92 -20.34 -2.31
N LEU A 54 2.05 -20.27 -3.32
CA LEU A 54 1.21 -21.38 -3.77
C LEU A 54 1.89 -22.07 -4.96
N HIS A 55 2.36 -23.29 -4.77
CA HIS A 55 2.94 -24.11 -5.82
C HIS A 55 1.86 -24.83 -6.63
N LEU A 56 2.10 -24.89 -7.94
CA LEU A 56 1.24 -25.63 -8.86
C LEU A 56 1.60 -27.13 -8.81
N SER A 57 0.63 -28.00 -9.04
CA SER A 57 0.79 -29.46 -8.95
C SER A 57 1.75 -30.06 -9.99
N ASN A 58 2.19 -29.27 -10.98
CA ASN A 58 3.11 -29.70 -12.05
C ASN A 58 4.60 -29.54 -11.70
N GLY A 59 4.95 -29.20 -10.45
CA GLY A 59 6.33 -29.18 -9.96
C GLY A 59 6.56 -28.12 -8.90
N THR A 60 7.64 -28.26 -8.12
CA THR A 60 7.96 -27.32 -7.02
C THR A 60 8.63 -26.02 -7.48
N GLU A 61 8.93 -25.88 -8.77
CA GLU A 61 9.58 -24.68 -9.34
C GLU A 61 8.57 -23.66 -9.87
N ALA A 62 7.35 -24.10 -10.17
CA ALA A 62 6.25 -23.26 -10.62
C ALA A 62 5.32 -22.91 -9.44
N GLY A 63 4.80 -21.68 -9.44
CA GLY A 63 3.92 -21.20 -8.38
C GLY A 63 3.50 -19.75 -8.60
N VAL A 64 2.73 -19.22 -7.67
CA VAL A 64 2.32 -17.82 -7.58
C VAL A 64 2.62 -17.33 -6.16
N VAL A 65 3.19 -16.14 -6.05
CA VAL A 65 3.35 -15.47 -4.76
C VAL A 65 2.05 -14.78 -4.39
N LEU A 66 1.52 -15.13 -3.21
CA LEU A 66 0.27 -14.58 -2.69
C LEU A 66 0.49 -13.25 -1.94
N GLY A 67 1.69 -13.05 -1.39
CA GLY A 67 2.07 -11.82 -0.69
C GLY A 67 2.86 -12.07 0.60
N ARG A 68 3.06 -10.99 1.36
CA ARG A 68 3.80 -10.97 2.64
C ARG A 68 2.83 -11.18 3.80
N PRO A 69 2.81 -12.35 4.45
CA PRO A 69 1.94 -12.56 5.60
C PRO A 69 2.37 -11.69 6.78
N TRP A 70 1.44 -11.43 7.70
CA TRP A 70 1.80 -10.87 9.01
C TRP A 70 2.65 -11.86 9.80
N SER A 71 3.63 -11.34 10.54
CA SER A 71 4.55 -12.13 11.37
C SER A 71 5.07 -11.29 12.53
N GLU A 72 5.91 -11.88 13.38
CA GLU A 72 6.58 -11.14 14.46
C GLU A 72 7.47 -10.00 13.94
N LYS A 73 8.02 -10.13 12.72
CA LYS A 73 8.85 -9.08 12.09
C LYS A 73 8.03 -8.12 11.23
N ASN A 74 6.99 -8.63 10.56
CA ASN A 74 6.08 -7.84 9.74
C ASN A 74 4.74 -7.72 10.47
N LYS A 75 4.65 -6.81 11.44
CA LYS A 75 3.42 -6.58 12.20
C LYS A 75 2.56 -5.53 11.51
N PRO A 76 1.21 -5.64 11.59
CA PRO A 76 0.36 -4.54 11.19
C PRO A 76 0.68 -3.31 12.06
N PRO A 77 0.76 -2.10 11.47
CA PRO A 77 1.14 -0.89 12.21
C PRO A 77 0.07 -0.41 13.21
N GLU A 78 -1.20 -0.76 12.96
CA GLU A 78 -2.32 -0.54 13.86
C GLU A 78 -3.40 -1.60 13.59
N GLY A 79 -4.28 -1.85 14.56
CA GLY A 79 -5.35 -2.82 14.42
C GLY A 79 -6.48 -2.54 15.41
N SER A 80 -7.70 -2.37 14.90
CA SER A 80 -8.92 -2.29 15.72
C SER A 80 -10.14 -2.69 14.89
N LYS A 81 -11.24 -3.06 15.54
CA LYS A 81 -12.51 -3.37 14.87
C LYS A 81 -12.97 -2.17 14.03
N GLY A 82 -13.32 -2.39 12.77
CA GLY A 82 -13.81 -1.34 11.86
C GLY A 82 -12.72 -0.44 11.25
N LEU A 83 -11.43 -0.76 11.45
CA LEU A 83 -10.33 -0.13 10.73
C LEU A 83 -10.12 -0.81 9.38
N TYR A 84 -10.05 -0.03 8.31
CA TYR A 84 -9.40 -0.44 7.07
C TYR A 84 -8.12 0.38 6.89
N ARG A 85 -7.02 -0.27 6.52
CA ARG A 85 -5.77 0.40 6.24
C ARG A 85 -5.03 -0.33 5.13
N LYS A 86 -4.50 0.46 4.19
CA LYS A 86 -3.55 0.02 3.17
C LYS A 86 -2.38 0.99 3.13
N ASP A 87 -1.22 0.52 3.55
CA ASP A 87 0.04 1.23 3.31
C ASP A 87 0.43 1.06 1.83
N LEU A 88 0.71 2.18 1.19
CA LEU A 88 1.08 2.29 -0.23
C LEU A 88 2.61 2.43 -0.42
N ALA A 89 3.34 2.54 0.69
CA ALA A 89 4.79 2.62 0.75
C ALA A 89 5.36 1.49 1.61
N ARG A 90 6.66 1.27 1.49
CA ARG A 90 7.39 0.25 2.27
C ARG A 90 7.33 0.55 3.76
N SER A 91 7.61 1.80 4.13
CA SER A 91 7.58 2.24 5.53
C SER A 91 6.13 2.54 5.93
N PRO A 92 5.61 1.89 6.99
CA PRO A 92 4.24 2.15 7.44
C PRO A 92 4.01 3.63 7.75
N GLY A 93 2.95 4.20 7.16
CA GLY A 93 2.52 5.57 7.38
C GLY A 93 3.24 6.62 6.53
N GLU A 94 4.18 6.24 5.68
CA GLU A 94 4.80 7.14 4.70
C GLU A 94 3.78 7.55 3.62
N ALA A 95 3.09 6.57 3.03
CA ALA A 95 1.93 6.78 2.18
C ALA A 95 0.87 5.73 2.50
N MET A 96 -0.40 6.13 2.67
CA MET A 96 -1.47 5.21 3.06
C MET A 96 -2.87 5.72 2.71
N ILE A 97 -3.79 4.77 2.59
CA ILE A 97 -5.24 4.97 2.63
C ILE A 97 -5.74 4.30 3.90
N ARG A 98 -6.50 5.04 4.72
CA ARG A 98 -7.02 4.57 6.00
C ARG A 98 -8.46 5.02 6.19
N TYR A 99 -9.31 4.12 6.66
CA TYR A 99 -10.70 4.43 7.03
C TYR A 99 -11.00 3.95 8.44
N LYS A 100 -11.60 4.83 9.25
CA LYS A 100 -12.06 4.53 10.60
C LYS A 100 -13.13 5.53 11.02
N ASP A 101 -14.21 5.06 11.65
CA ASP A 101 -15.26 5.87 12.27
C ASP A 101 -15.80 6.98 11.36
N GLY A 102 -16.10 6.64 10.10
CA GLY A 102 -16.64 7.57 9.11
C GLY A 102 -15.60 8.49 8.45
N THR A 103 -14.33 8.42 8.86
CA THR A 103 -13.25 9.27 8.32
C THR A 103 -12.35 8.47 7.37
N MET A 104 -12.25 8.92 6.13
CA MET A 104 -11.21 8.50 5.18
C MET A 104 -10.00 9.43 5.29
N THR A 105 -8.80 8.88 5.42
CA THR A 105 -7.54 9.60 5.43
C THR A 105 -6.66 9.08 4.29
N ILE A 106 -6.25 9.98 3.41
CA ILE A 106 -5.26 9.73 2.36
C ILE A 106 -4.01 10.53 2.76
N LYS A 107 -2.90 9.84 2.99
CA LYS A 107 -1.62 10.49 3.35
C LYS A 107 -0.57 10.13 2.31
N ALA A 108 0.15 11.14 1.86
CA ALA A 108 1.37 11.07 1.09
C ALA A 108 2.11 12.41 1.23
N ALA A 109 3.38 12.48 0.86
CA ALA A 109 4.11 13.75 0.81
C ALA A 109 3.52 14.73 -0.23
N LYS A 110 2.98 14.19 -1.32
CA LYS A 110 2.29 14.94 -2.38
C LYS A 110 1.14 14.08 -2.92
N LEU A 111 -0.03 14.69 -3.10
CA LEU A 111 -1.15 14.10 -3.82
C LEU A 111 -1.33 14.86 -5.14
N VAL A 112 -1.36 14.14 -6.25
CA VAL A 112 -1.68 14.69 -7.58
C VAL A 112 -3.01 14.09 -8.02
N ILE A 113 -3.96 14.94 -8.37
CA ILE A 113 -5.25 14.55 -8.95
C ILE A 113 -5.24 15.05 -10.38
N ASP A 114 -5.14 14.12 -11.33
CA ASP A 114 -5.18 14.41 -12.76
C ASP A 114 -6.64 14.39 -13.25
N GLY A 115 -7.35 15.47 -12.95
CA GLY A 115 -8.76 15.62 -13.23
C GLY A 115 -9.43 16.66 -12.33
N THR A 116 -10.75 16.75 -12.42
CA THR A 116 -11.54 17.68 -11.61
C THR A 116 -11.86 17.08 -10.25
N VAL A 117 -11.85 17.93 -9.21
CA VAL A 117 -12.34 17.60 -7.87
C VAL A 117 -13.61 18.40 -7.62
N THR A 118 -14.71 17.70 -7.32
CA THR A 118 -15.97 18.31 -6.87
C THR A 118 -16.21 17.93 -5.41
N VAL A 119 -16.44 18.92 -4.55
CA VAL A 119 -16.70 18.74 -3.12
C VAL A 119 -18.07 19.34 -2.80
N SER A 120 -18.95 18.57 -2.13
CA SER A 120 -20.31 19.01 -1.79
C SER A 120 -20.40 19.78 -0.46
N GLY A 121 -19.31 19.83 0.28
CA GLY A 121 -19.15 20.64 1.49
C GLY A 121 -17.88 21.48 1.39
N ASP A 122 -17.52 22.13 2.49
CA ASP A 122 -16.39 23.04 2.53
C ASP A 122 -15.03 22.36 2.26
N VAL A 123 -14.13 23.11 1.64
CA VAL A 123 -12.72 22.74 1.49
C VAL A 123 -11.90 23.60 2.44
N THR A 124 -11.29 22.99 3.44
CA THR A 124 -10.43 23.70 4.39
C THR A 124 -8.94 23.46 4.10
N ALA A 125 -8.15 24.53 3.92
CA ALA A 125 -6.71 24.48 3.72
C ALA A 125 -5.99 25.30 4.80
N GLY A 126 -5.09 24.68 5.57
CA GLY A 126 -4.38 25.38 6.66
C GLY A 126 -5.30 25.97 7.73
N GLY A 127 -6.52 25.43 7.89
CA GLY A 127 -7.56 25.97 8.78
C GLY A 127 -8.45 27.05 8.14
N VAL A 128 -8.19 27.45 6.89
CA VAL A 128 -8.99 28.43 6.15
C VAL A 128 -10.05 27.71 5.32
N SER A 129 -11.32 28.05 5.55
CA SER A 129 -12.50 27.58 4.81
C SER A 129 -12.56 28.24 3.42
N LEU A 130 -12.78 27.46 2.37
CA LEU A 130 -13.00 28.00 1.03
C LEU A 130 -14.33 28.75 0.98
N ASP A 131 -15.38 28.24 1.63
CA ASP A 131 -16.71 28.85 1.64
C ASP A 131 -16.77 30.15 2.45
N ASN A 132 -15.89 30.33 3.45
CA ASN A 132 -16.00 31.43 4.42
C ASN A 132 -14.74 32.33 4.51
N HIS A 133 -13.77 32.19 3.60
CA HIS A 133 -12.56 33.02 3.65
C HIS A 133 -12.85 34.51 3.40
N THR A 134 -12.03 35.38 3.97
CA THR A 134 -12.05 36.82 3.71
C THR A 134 -10.64 37.33 3.46
N HIS A 135 -10.53 38.50 2.83
CA HIS A 135 -9.28 39.21 2.61
C HIS A 135 -9.26 40.55 3.36
N THR A 136 -8.07 41.05 3.69
CA THR A 136 -7.89 42.42 4.19
C THR A 136 -7.73 43.37 3.01
N ASP A 137 -8.45 44.49 3.02
CA ASP A 137 -8.32 45.56 2.03
C ASP A 137 -7.14 46.50 2.31
N SER A 138 -6.86 47.41 1.38
CA SER A 138 -5.75 48.37 1.48
C SER A 138 -5.87 49.39 2.61
N MET A 139 -7.07 49.56 3.17
CA MET A 139 -7.36 50.46 4.28
C MET A 139 -7.44 49.70 5.63
N GLY A 140 -7.21 48.38 5.62
CA GLY A 140 -7.27 47.51 6.80
C GLY A 140 -8.68 46.99 7.14
N GLY A 141 -9.68 47.24 6.29
CA GLY A 141 -11.01 46.63 6.37
C GLY A 141 -11.02 45.19 5.86
N GLY A 142 -12.10 44.44 6.13
CA GLY A 142 -12.28 43.07 5.64
C GLY A 142 -13.26 42.99 4.47
N THR A 143 -13.02 42.09 3.52
CA THR A 143 -14.02 41.77 2.48
C THR A 143 -15.20 40.97 3.07
N SER A 144 -16.31 40.89 2.34
CA SER A 144 -17.29 39.82 2.56
C SER A 144 -16.71 38.46 2.14
N GLY A 145 -17.34 37.37 2.58
CA GLY A 145 -17.02 36.03 2.09
C GLY A 145 -17.40 35.85 0.61
N PRO A 146 -16.98 34.73 -0.01
CA PRO A 146 -17.37 34.36 -1.37
C PRO A 146 -18.89 34.30 -1.53
N SER A 147 -19.38 34.70 -2.70
CA SER A 147 -20.79 34.62 -3.12
C SER A 147 -21.03 33.49 -4.09
#